data_AF-A0A6G3MM72-F1
#
_entry.id   AF-A0A6G3MM72-F1
#
_cell.length_a   1.000
_cell.length_b   1.000
_cell.length_c   1.000
_cell.angle_alpha   90.00
_cell.angle_beta   90.00
_cell.angle_gamma   90.00
#
_symmetry.space_group_name_H-M   'P 1'
#
loop_
_entity.id
_entity.type
_entity.pdbx_description
1 polymer ?
#
loop_
_entity_poly.entity_id
_entity_poly.type
_entity_poly.pdbx_seq_one_letter_code
_entity_poly.pdbx_strand_id
1 'polypeptide(L)'
;MKNKGTISLNLQNRCEKSLGLLAAKFVELLLSAPNGVLDLKKAADEMRVRQKRRIYDITNVLEGIGLIEKRSKNSVQWKGIQNGGNSETIQLQAEELQKDINLLKKLDS
;
A
#
# COMPACT_ATOMS: atom_id res chain seq x y z
N MET A 1 -27.13 -1.15 39.82
CA MET A 1 -27.10 -1.99 38.60
C MET A 1 -26.51 -1.14 37.47
N LYS A 2 -25.28 -1.42 37.00
CA LYS A 2 -24.64 -0.61 35.93
C LYS A 2 -25.21 -1.05 34.57
N ASN A 3 -25.77 -0.10 33.82
CA ASN A 3 -26.52 -0.29 32.57
C ASN A 3 -25.73 -1.09 31.51
N LYS A 4 -26.20 -2.31 31.20
CA LYS A 4 -25.63 -3.17 30.15
C LYS A 4 -25.77 -2.56 28.74
N GLY A 5 -26.76 -1.70 28.50
CA GLY A 5 -26.97 -1.02 27.20
C GLY A 5 -25.95 0.08 26.88
N THR A 6 -25.46 0.81 27.88
CA THR A 6 -24.49 1.89 27.68
C THR A 6 -23.08 1.35 27.39
N ILE A 7 -22.76 0.15 27.87
CA ILE A 7 -21.47 -0.52 27.63
C ILE A 7 -21.39 -1.01 26.17
N SER A 8 -22.47 -1.57 25.62
CA SER A 8 -22.50 -2.11 24.25
C SER A 8 -22.26 -1.02 23.19
N LEU A 9 -22.93 0.13 23.30
CA LEU A 9 -22.74 1.27 22.38
C LEU A 9 -21.34 1.89 22.47
N ASN A 10 -20.72 1.86 23.65
CA ASN A 10 -19.37 2.38 23.87
C ASN A 10 -18.30 1.41 23.34
N LEU A 11 -18.56 0.10 23.41
CA LEU A 11 -17.72 -0.93 22.78
C LEU A 11 -17.76 -0.82 21.24
N GLN A 12 -18.95 -0.65 20.67
CA GLN A 12 -19.11 -0.41 19.22
C GLN A 12 -18.39 0.87 18.78
N ASN A 13 -18.55 1.98 19.50
CA ASN A 13 -17.84 3.25 19.23
C ASN A 13 -16.31 3.13 19.33
N ARG A 14 -15.79 2.26 20.19
CA ARG A 14 -14.35 1.99 20.32
C ARG A 14 -13.83 1.17 19.13
N CYS A 15 -14.58 0.17 18.68
CA CYS A 15 -14.20 -0.69 17.55
C CYS A 15 -14.16 0.08 16.22
N GLU A 16 -15.09 1.02 16.02
CA GLU A 16 -15.13 1.91 14.84
C GLU A 16 -13.91 2.82 14.69
N LYS A 17 -13.08 2.95 15.74
CA LYS A 17 -11.85 3.76 15.75
C LYS A 17 -10.61 2.91 16.02
N SER A 18 -10.74 1.60 15.96
CA SER A 18 -9.63 0.68 16.19
C SER A 18 -8.54 0.85 15.12
N LEU A 19 -7.29 0.62 15.51
CA LEU A 19 -6.17 0.62 14.57
C LEU A 19 -6.35 -0.44 13.48
N GLY A 20 -6.97 -1.58 13.79
CA GLY A 20 -7.25 -2.64 12.82
C GLY A 20 -8.19 -2.19 11.70
N LEU A 21 -9.27 -1.46 12.02
CA LEU A 21 -10.17 -0.91 11.00
C LEU A 21 -9.47 0.15 10.13
N LEU A 22 -8.65 0.99 10.75
CA LEU A 22 -7.86 1.98 10.02
C LEU A 22 -6.82 1.31 9.11
N ALA A 23 -6.16 0.25 9.58
CA ALA A 23 -5.20 -0.51 8.80
C ALA A 23 -5.87 -1.19 7.58
N ALA A 24 -7.04 -1.80 7.76
CA ALA A 24 -7.79 -2.42 6.66
C ALA A 24 -8.13 -1.38 5.56
N LYS A 25 -8.70 -0.23 5.95
CA LYS A 25 -8.99 0.86 5.00
C LYS A 25 -7.73 1.41 4.35
N PHE A 26 -6.64 1.56 5.10
CA PHE A 26 -5.36 2.04 4.55
C PHE A 26 -4.84 1.09 3.47
N VAL A 27 -4.92 -0.22 3.70
CA VAL A 27 -4.51 -1.23 2.72
C VAL A 27 -5.40 -1.21 1.48
N GLU A 28 -6.73 -1.08 1.63
CA GLU A 28 -7.64 -0.91 0.49
C GLU A 28 -7.27 0.29 -0.38
N LEU A 29 -6.99 1.44 0.23
CA LEU A 29 -6.55 2.64 -0.48
C LEU A 29 -5.20 2.44 -1.17
N LEU A 30 -4.27 1.76 -0.49
CA LEU A 30 -2.93 1.49 -1.02
C LEU A 30 -2.97 0.56 -2.24
N LEU A 31 -3.79 -0.48 -2.20
CA LEU A 31 -3.98 -1.42 -3.31
C LEU A 31 -4.75 -0.81 -4.49
N SER A 32 -5.64 0.14 -4.20
CA SER A 32 -6.39 0.90 -5.22
C SER A 32 -5.60 2.07 -5.82
N ALA A 33 -4.43 2.39 -5.24
CA ALA A 33 -3.65 3.54 -5.66
C ALA A 33 -2.92 3.26 -7.00
N PRO A 34 -2.91 4.23 -7.93
CA PRO A 34 -2.23 4.07 -9.21
C PRO A 34 -0.74 3.82 -8.99
N ASN A 35 -0.18 2.86 -9.75
CA ASN A 35 1.22 2.43 -9.65
C ASN A 35 1.63 1.94 -8.25
N GLY A 36 0.66 1.59 -7.39
CA GLY A 36 0.90 1.23 -6.00
C GLY A 36 1.44 2.37 -5.14
N VAL A 37 1.29 3.64 -5.56
CA VAL A 37 1.80 4.81 -4.85
C VAL A 37 0.66 5.56 -4.16
N LEU A 38 0.63 5.52 -2.84
CA LEU A 38 -0.40 6.19 -2.03
C LEU A 38 0.08 7.55 -1.52
N ASP A 39 -0.75 8.58 -1.69
CA ASP A 39 -0.57 9.88 -1.04
C ASP A 39 -1.16 9.85 0.38
N LEU A 40 -0.31 10.10 1.37
CA LEU A 40 -0.67 10.02 2.79
C LEU A 40 -1.62 11.14 3.25
N LYS A 41 -1.63 12.30 2.57
CA LYS A 41 -2.57 13.38 2.88
C LYS A 41 -3.96 12.98 2.40
N LYS A 42 -4.07 12.50 1.16
CA LYS A 42 -5.33 12.03 0.60
C LYS A 42 -5.90 10.86 1.42
N ALA A 43 -5.05 9.90 1.79
CA ALA A 43 -5.46 8.79 2.65
C ALA A 43 -5.94 9.26 4.04
N ALA A 44 -5.31 10.30 4.63
CA ALA A 44 -5.75 10.86 5.90
C ALA A 44 -7.17 11.44 5.85
N ASP A 45 -7.47 12.14 4.76
CA ASP A 45 -8.78 12.76 4.52
C ASP A 45 -9.87 11.68 4.31
N GLU A 46 -9.57 10.66 3.49
CA GLU A 46 -10.50 9.55 3.20
C GLU A 46 -10.77 8.66 4.41
N MET A 47 -9.74 8.36 5.20
CA MET A 47 -9.88 7.58 6.43
C MET A 47 -10.56 8.38 7.57
N ARG A 48 -10.90 9.67 7.35
CA ARG A 48 -11.50 10.59 8.32
C ARG A 48 -10.77 10.60 9.66
N VAL A 49 -9.45 10.43 9.63
CA VAL A 49 -8.66 10.30 10.85
C VAL A 49 -8.47 11.69 11.44
N ARG A 50 -9.20 12.01 12.52
CA ARG A 50 -9.03 13.29 13.24
C ARG A 50 -7.61 13.50 13.78
N GLN A 51 -6.81 12.44 13.91
CA GLN A 51 -5.44 12.46 14.43
C GLN A 51 -4.47 11.75 13.48
N LYS A 52 -3.60 12.51 12.81
CA LYS A 52 -2.59 11.98 11.86
C LYS A 52 -1.63 10.93 12.45
N ARG A 53 -1.60 10.78 13.77
CA ARG A 53 -0.74 9.82 14.47
C ARG A 53 -0.98 8.36 14.05
N ARG A 54 -2.21 7.96 13.71
CA ARG A 54 -2.52 6.55 13.37
C ARG A 54 -1.94 6.08 12.05
N ILE A 55 -1.74 7.00 11.11
CA ILE A 55 -1.12 6.69 9.81
C ILE A 55 0.31 6.21 10.05
N TYR A 56 1.06 6.87 10.95
CA TYR A 56 2.42 6.45 11.26
C TYR A 56 2.51 5.10 11.96
N ASP A 57 1.53 4.75 12.81
CA ASP A 57 1.50 3.40 13.39
C ASP A 57 1.40 2.34 12.29
N ILE A 58 0.54 2.57 11.30
CA ILE A 58 0.32 1.65 10.19
C ILE A 58 1.55 1.63 9.28
N THR A 59 2.05 2.80 8.85
CA THR A 59 3.19 2.88 7.93
C THR A 59 4.45 2.30 8.54
N ASN A 60 4.74 2.57 9.83
CA ASN A 60 5.96 2.06 10.46
C ASN A 60 5.95 0.54 10.58
N VAL A 61 4.79 -0.07 10.86
CA VAL A 61 4.66 -1.53 10.89
C VAL A 61 4.83 -2.11 9.49
N LEU A 62 4.14 -1.58 8.48
CA LEU A 62 4.25 -2.06 7.11
C LEU A 62 5.65 -1.86 6.52
N GLU A 63 6.32 -0.75 6.86
CA GLU A 63 7.71 -0.46 6.48
C GLU A 63 8.68 -1.39 7.21
N GLY A 64 8.47 -1.62 8.51
CA GLY A 64 9.27 -2.55 9.31
C GLY A 64 9.16 -4.01 8.85
N ILE A 65 8.01 -4.41 8.29
CA ILE A 65 7.82 -5.73 7.64
C ILE A 65 8.39 -5.72 6.20
N GLY A 66 8.59 -4.55 5.60
CA GLY A 66 9.09 -4.41 4.23
C GLY A 66 8.02 -4.53 3.14
N LEU A 67 6.74 -4.36 3.48
CA LEU A 67 5.63 -4.39 2.50
C LEU A 67 5.45 -3.05 1.77
N ILE A 68 5.95 -1.96 2.35
CA ILE A 68 5.94 -0.63 1.75
C ILE A 68 7.32 0.01 1.86
N GLU A 69 7.54 1.05 1.06
CA GLU A 69 8.67 1.95 1.23
C GLU A 69 8.27 3.41 1.08
N LYS A 70 9.10 4.30 1.64
CA LYS A 70 8.89 5.73 1.54
C LYS A 70 9.35 6.25 0.18
N ARG A 71 8.40 6.78 -0.60
CA ARG A 71 8.67 7.40 -1.90
C ARG A 71 8.94 8.90 -1.76
N SER A 72 8.27 9.56 -0.81
CA SER A 72 8.53 10.96 -0.44
C SER A 72 7.99 11.28 0.97
N LYS A 73 8.13 12.54 1.45
CA LYS A 73 7.62 12.96 2.77
C LYS A 73 6.13 12.64 2.96
N ASN A 74 5.32 12.67 1.90
CA ASN A 74 3.87 12.47 1.97
C ASN A 74 3.40 11.28 1.10
N SER A 75 4.29 10.37 0.72
CA SER A 75 3.93 9.26 -0.17
C SER A 75 4.68 7.99 0.16
N VAL A 76 3.95 6.88 0.12
CA VAL A 76 4.49 5.53 0.28
C VAL A 76 4.13 4.69 -0.93
N GLN A 77 4.96 3.70 -1.23
CA GLN A 77 4.77 2.78 -2.34
C GLN A 77 4.65 1.35 -1.83
N TRP A 78 3.67 0.62 -2.36
CA TRP A 78 3.47 -0.80 -2.09
C TRP A 78 4.51 -1.63 -2.84
N LYS A 79 5.18 -2.53 -2.11
CA LYS A 79 6.19 -3.45 -2.68
C LYS A 79 5.58 -4.72 -3.23
N GLY A 80 4.44 -5.17 -2.71
CA GLY A 80 3.82 -6.43 -3.11
C GLY A 80 3.27 -6.48 -4.55
N ILE A 81 3.23 -5.36 -5.28
CA ILE A 81 2.82 -5.30 -6.71
C ILE A 81 4.05 -5.13 -7.64
N GLN A 82 5.28 -5.30 -7.16
CA GLN A 82 6.44 -5.38 -8.07
C GLN A 82 6.43 -6.62 -8.98
N ASN A 83 5.46 -7.54 -8.82
CA ASN A 83 5.18 -8.61 -9.79
C ASN A 83 3.94 -8.38 -10.66
N GLY A 84 3.17 -7.30 -10.45
CA GLY A 84 1.88 -7.09 -11.15
C GLY A 84 1.78 -5.78 -11.95
N GLY A 85 2.55 -4.75 -11.58
CA GLY A 85 2.46 -3.43 -12.22
C GLY A 85 3.40 -3.21 -13.41
N ASN A 86 4.38 -4.09 -13.59
CA ASN A 86 5.40 -3.96 -14.62
C ASN A 86 5.49 -5.20 -15.50
N SER A 87 4.56 -6.16 -15.42
CA SER A 87 4.70 -7.41 -16.19
C SER A 87 4.83 -7.11 -17.68
N GLU A 88 4.00 -6.20 -18.21
CA GLU A 88 4.02 -5.84 -19.63
C GLU A 88 5.29 -5.08 -20.03
N THR A 89 5.74 -4.10 -19.23
CA THR A 89 6.99 -3.37 -19.50
C THR A 89 8.23 -4.26 -19.34
N ILE A 90 8.25 -5.14 -18.34
CA ILE A 90 9.31 -6.14 -18.15
C ILE A 90 9.26 -7.18 -19.27
N GLN A 91 8.08 -7.62 -19.72
CA GLN A 91 7.93 -8.50 -20.88
C GLN A 91 8.50 -7.85 -22.14
N LEU A 92 8.13 -6.59 -22.40
CA LEU A 92 8.58 -5.85 -23.57
C LEU A 92 10.10 -5.64 -23.54
N GLN A 93 10.66 -5.25 -22.39
CA GLN A 93 12.11 -5.13 -22.22
C GLN A 93 12.82 -6.49 -22.36
N ALA A 94 12.23 -7.56 -21.85
CA ALA A 94 12.78 -8.91 -22.00
C ALA A 94 12.75 -9.39 -23.46
N GLU A 95 11.68 -9.10 -24.21
CA GLU A 95 11.57 -9.41 -25.63
C GLU A 95 12.59 -8.65 -26.48
N GLU A 96 12.82 -7.36 -26.17
CA GLU A 96 13.81 -6.55 -26.86
C GLU A 96 15.23 -7.07 -26.62
N LEU A 97 15.60 -7.32 -25.35
CA LEU A 97 16.89 -7.92 -25.01
C LEU A 97 17.08 -9.30 -25.64
N GLN A 98 16.01 -10.09 -25.77
CA GLN A 98 16.07 -11.39 -26.42
C GLN A 98 16.35 -11.28 -27.93
N LYS A 99 15.83 -10.24 -28.59
CA LYS A 99 16.14 -9.94 -30.00
C LYS A 99 17.61 -9.55 -30.16
N ASP A 100 18.14 -8.70 -29.28
CA ASP A 100 19.54 -8.28 -29.31
C ASP A 100 20.50 -9.46 -29.14
N ILE A 101 20.23 -10.35 -28.18
CA ILE A 101 21.01 -11.60 -28.00
C ILE A 101 21.00 -12.45 -29.27
N ASN A 102 19.84 -12.58 -29.92
CA ASN A 102 19.72 -13.38 -31.14
C ASN A 102 20.43 -12.73 -32.33
N LEU A 103 20.48 -11.41 -32.39
CA LEU A 103 21.23 -10.67 -33.41
C LEU A 103 22.74 -10.87 -33.23
N LEU A 104 23.25 -10.72 -32.00
CA LEU A 104 24.66 -10.91 -31.68
C LEU A 104 25.13 -12.33 -32.04
N LYS A 105 24.35 -13.36 -31.69
CA LYS A 105 24.65 -14.75 -32.07
C LYS A 105 24.80 -14.97 -33.57
N LYS A 106 24.03 -14.24 -34.39
CA LYS A 106 24.10 -14.33 -35.86
C LYS A 106 25.31 -13.63 -36.46
N LEU A 107 25.90 -12.67 -35.75
CA LEU A 107 27.10 -11.95 -36.21
C LEU A 107 28.38 -12.75 -35.91
N ASP A 108 28.37 -13.58 -34.87
CA ASP A 108 29.47 -14.47 -34.50
C ASP A 108 29.43 -15.84 -35.26
N SER A 109 28.47 -16.01 -36.17
CA SER A 109 28.28 -17.21 -37.02
C SER A 109 28.83 -17.00 -38.43
#